data_AF-A0A1W9U0Q1-F1
#
_entry.id   AF-A0A1W9U0Q1-F1
#
_cell.length_a   1.000
_cell.length_b   1.000
_cell.length_c   1.000
_cell.angle_alpha   90.00
_cell.angle_beta   90.00
_cell.angle_gamma   90.00
#
_symmetry.space_group_name_H-M   'P 1'
#
loop_
_entity.id
_entity.type
_entity.pdbx_description
1 polymer ?
#
loop_
_entity_poly.entity_id
_entity_poly.type
_entity_poly.pdbx_seq_one_letter_code
_entity_poly.pdbx_strand_id
1 'polypeptide(L)' 'MLKYLAGCINDSFKAIVFQKLKYKYLIILTDFLFVAELPKATGLELSPGQEIKVVVKKSDPWDDILILELAD' A
#
# COMPACT_ATOMS: atom_id res chain seq x y z
N MET A 1 -8.31 5.89 9.96
CA MET A 1 -7.65 5.62 8.68
C MET A 1 -8.32 4.49 7.91
N LEU A 2 -8.30 3.24 8.40
CA LEU A 2 -8.93 2.10 7.68
C LEU A 2 -10.42 2.28 7.38
N LYS A 3 -11.17 2.94 8.26
CA LYS A 3 -12.59 3.28 8.01
C LYS A 3 -12.79 4.16 6.77
N TYR A 4 -11.84 5.05 6.50
CA TYR A 4 -11.85 5.88 5.30
C TYR A 4 -11.48 5.05 4.07
N LEU A 5 -10.40 4.28 4.15
CA LEU A 5 -9.96 3.41 3.04
C LEU A 5 -10.99 2.31 2.69
N ALA A 6 -11.83 1.90 3.63
CA ALA A 6 -12.95 1.00 3.38
C ALA A 6 -14.00 1.58 2.42
N GLY A 7 -14.09 2.91 2.30
CA GLY A 7 -14.92 3.60 1.32
C GLY A 7 -14.24 3.82 -0.04
N CYS A 8 -12.96 3.47 -0.17
CA CYS A 8 -12.11 3.76 -1.33
C CYS A 8 -11.62 2.47 -2.02
N ILE A 9 -12.40 1.39 -1.95
CA ILE A 9 -12.05 0.13 -2.61
C ILE A 9 -11.97 0.36 -4.13
N ASN A 10 -10.89 -0.13 -4.74
CA ASN A 10 -10.48 0.09 -6.14
C ASN A 10 -9.94 1.49 -6.47
N ASP A 11 -9.89 2.42 -5.51
CA ASP A 11 -9.23 3.70 -5.72
C ASP A 11 -7.71 3.56 -5.64
N SER A 12 -7.02 4.39 -6.43
CA SER A 12 -5.56 4.45 -6.48
C SER A 12 -5.01 5.59 -5.64
N PHE A 13 -3.95 5.32 -4.89
CA PHE A 13 -3.27 6.28 -4.03
C PHE A 13 -1.78 6.34 -4.36
N LYS A 14 -1.20 7.53 -4.17
CA LYS A 14 0.25 7.71 -4.28
C LYS A 14 0.92 7.16 -3.03
N ALA A 15 2.02 6.46 -3.24
CA ALA A 15 2.85 5.96 -2.15
C ALA A 15 4.33 6.08 -2.50
N ILE A 16 5.17 6.11 -1.46
CA ILE A 16 6.62 6.01 -1.60
C ILE A 16 7.11 4.76 -0.89
N VAL A 17 8.03 4.03 -1.50
CA VAL A 17 8.64 2.85 -0.89
C VAL A 17 9.56 3.31 0.22
N PHE A 18 9.23 2.99 1.47
CA PHE A 18 10.01 3.36 2.64
C PHE A 18 11.12 2.34 2.91
N GLN A 19 10.79 1.05 2.89
CA GLN A 19 11.73 -0.01 3.19
C GLN A 19 11.41 -1.29 2.42
N LYS A 20 12.45 -1.98 1.94
CA LYS A 20 12.33 -3.32 1.36
C LYS A 20 12.59 -4.38 2.44
N LEU A 21 11.60 -5.23 2.69
CA LEU A 21 11.73 -6.41 3.56
C LEU A 21 11.86 -7.68 2.71
N LYS A 22 12.04 -8.84 3.34
CA LYS A 22 12.23 -10.12 2.63
C LYS A 22 11.03 -10.48 1.74
N TYR A 23 9.81 -10.37 2.26
CA TYR A 23 8.56 -10.82 1.59
C TYR A 23 7.56 -9.70 1.26
N LYS A 24 7.84 -8.47 1.70
CA LYS A 24 6.95 -7.31 1.54
C LYS A 24 7.75 -6.02 1.46
N TYR A 25 7.11 -4.95 1.05
CA TYR A 25 7.60 -3.59 1.14
C TYR A 25 6.81 -2.83 2.21
N LEU A 26 7.50 -1.96 2.94
CA LEU A 26 6.83 -0.91 3.70
C LEU A 26 6.73 0.29 2.78
N ILE A 27 5.52 0.82 2.63
CA ILE A 27 5.21 1.97 1.79
C ILE A 27 4.54 3.04 2.64
N ILE A 28 4.74 4.30 2.29
CA ILE A 28 4.05 5.43 2.91
C ILE A 28 3.03 5.93 1.91
N LEU A 29 1.75 5.87 2.26
CA LEU A 29 0.70 6.57 1.52
C LEU A 29 0.88 8.08 1.75
N THR A 30 1.31 8.80 0.74
CA THR A 30 1.83 10.17 0.90
C THR A 30 0.76 11.16 1.34
N ASP A 31 -0.47 11.00 0.86
CA ASP A 31 -1.58 11.90 1.15
C ASP A 31 -2.09 11.75 2.59
N PHE A 32 -1.72 10.66 3.26
CA PHE A 32 -2.20 10.34 4.61
C PHE A 32 -1.07 10.15 5.62
N LEU A 33 0.20 10.23 5.19
CA LEU A 33 1.38 9.95 6.00
C LEU A 33 1.28 8.61 6.76
N PHE A 34 0.66 7.62 6.12
CA PHE A 34 0.36 6.32 6.72
C PHE A 34 1.27 5.23 6.17
N VAL A 35 1.92 4.49 7.06
CA VAL A 35 2.76 3.35 6.69
C VAL A 35 1.88 2.11 6.51
N ALA A 36 1.97 1.50 5.33
CA ALA A 36 1.25 0.28 4.99
C ALA A 36 2.21 -0.79 4.46
N GLU A 37 1.73 -2.03 4.49
CA GLU A 37 2.45 -3.18 3.97
C GLU A 37 1.97 -3.49 2.55
N LEU A 38 2.92 -3.67 1.63
CA LEU A 38 2.68 -4.07 0.25
C LEU A 38 3.34 -5.44 0.00
N PRO A 39 2.57 -6.51 -0.24
CA PRO A 39 3.12 -7.81 -0.58
C PRO A 39 4.02 -7.73 -1.82
N LYS A 40 5.11 -8.49 -1.85
CA LYS A 40 5.95 -8.59 -3.05
C LYS A 40 5.19 -9.33 -4.16
N ALA A 41 4.96 -8.65 -5.27
CA ALA A 41 4.54 -9.29 -6.51
C ALA A 41 5.76 -9.93 -7.21
N THR A 42 5.56 -11.12 -7.78
CA THR A 42 6.61 -11.83 -8.52
C THR A 42 7.06 -11.01 -9.72
N GLY A 43 8.37 -10.76 -9.83
CA GLY A 43 8.96 -10.03 -10.97
C GLY A 43 9.02 -8.51 -10.82
N LEU A 44 8.49 -7.93 -9.74
CA LEU A 44 8.59 -6.50 -9.49
C LEU A 44 9.57 -6.19 -8.34
N GLU A 45 10.69 -5.56 -8.69
CA GLU A 45 11.65 -5.03 -7.73
C GLU A 45 11.44 -3.53 -7.53
N LEU A 46 11.00 -3.17 -6.33
CA LEU A 46 10.88 -1.79 -5.90
C LEU A 46 12.07 -1.41 -5.02
N SER A 47 12.49 -0.16 -5.14
CA SER A 47 13.61 0.42 -4.38
C SER A 47 13.13 1.45 -3.36
N PRO A 48 13.75 1.56 -2.17
CA PRO A 48 13.45 2.65 -1.24
C PRO A 48 13.57 4.03 -1.91
N GLY A 49 12.65 4.93 -1.60
CA GLY A 49 12.53 6.26 -2.21
C GLY A 49 11.76 6.28 -3.54
N GLN A 50 11.42 5.13 -4.12
CA GLN A 50 10.64 5.06 -5.35
C GLN A 50 9.18 5.44 -5.11
N GLU A 51 8.67 6.37 -5.91
CA GLU A 51 7.24 6.69 -5.97
C GLU A 51 6.48 5.63 -6.77
N ILE A 52 5.36 5.19 -6.23
CA ILE A 52 4.49 4.16 -6.80
C ILE A 52 3.02 4.58 -6.67
N LYS A 53 2.15 3.88 -7.41
CA LYS A 53 0.70 3.92 -7.18
C LYS A 53 0.23 2.57 -6.66
N VAL A 54 -0.68 2.61 -5.70
CA VAL A 54 -1.27 1.41 -5.11
C VAL A 54 -2.79 1.51 -5.10
N VAL A 55 -3.46 0.37 -5.26
CA VAL A 55 -4.91 0.25 -5.27
C VAL A 55 -5.36 -0.42 -3.97
N VAL A 56 -6.40 0.12 -3.34
CA VAL A 56 -7.03 -0.53 -2.17
C VAL A 56 -7.89 -1.69 -2.65
N LYS A 57 -7.51 -2.93 -2.31
CA LYS A 57 -8.31 -4.12 -2.62
C LYS A 57 -9.25 -4.52 -1.49
N LYS A 58 -8.84 -4.29 -0.25
CA LYS A 58 -9.65 -4.54 0.94
C LYS A 58 -9.20 -3.62 2.07
N SER A 59 -10.14 -3.14 2.86
CA SER A 59 -9.86 -2.45 4.13
C SER A 59 -10.93 -2.85 5.14
N ASP A 60 -10.51 -3.48 6.24
CA ASP A 60 -11.37 -3.83 7.37
C ASP A 60 -10.90 -3.10 8.63
N PRO A 61 -11.65 -2.11 9.13
CA PRO A 61 -11.27 -1.36 10.32
C PRO A 61 -11.39 -2.13 11.63
N TRP A 62 -12.15 -3.23 11.66
CA TRP A 62 -12.40 -4.01 12.87
C TRP A 62 -11.29 -5.04 13.10
N ASP A 63 -10.85 -5.67 12.01
CA ASP A 63 -9.77 -6.65 12.02
C ASP A 63 -8.37 -6.06 11.71
N ASP A 64 -8.28 -4.73 11.58
CA ASP A 64 -7.06 -3.98 11.23
C ASP A 64 -6.41 -4.46 9.91
N ILE A 65 -7.24 -4.82 8.93
CA ILE A 65 -6.80 -5.36 7.65
C ILE A 65 -6.72 -4.24 6.60
N LEU A 66 -5.59 -4.13 5.92
CA LEU A 66 -5.45 -3.34 4.69
C LEU A 66 -4.72 -4.17 3.63
N ILE A 67 -5.37 -4.41 2.50
CA ILE A 67 -4.77 -5.09 1.35
C ILE A 67 -4.60 -4.08 0.23
N LEU A 68 -3.34 -3.89 -0.14
CA LEU A 68 -2.91 -3.02 -1.22
C LEU A 68 -2.25 -3.85 -2.31
N GLU A 69 -2.45 -3.43 -3.55
CA GLU A 69 -1.74 -3.96 -4.71
C GLU A 69 -1.15 -2.80 -5.51
N LEU A 70 -0.14 -3.07 -6.32
CA LEU A 70 0.36 -2.07 -7.26
C LEU A 70 -0.71 -1.78 -8.32
N ALA A 71 -0.84 -0.51 -8.67
CA ALA A 71 -1.60 -0.13 -9.86
C ALA A 71 -0.77 -0.49 -11.10
N ASP A 72 -1.44 -1.06 -12.12
CA ASP A 72 -0.86 -1.23 -13.47
C ASP A 72 -0.50 0.12 -14.11
#